data_AF-A0A6B2YVM8-F1
#
_entry.id   AF-A0A6B2YVM8-F1
#
_cell.length_a   1.000
_cell.length_b   1.000
_cell.length_c   1.000
_cell.angle_alpha   90.00
_cell.angle_beta   90.00
_cell.angle_gamma   90.00
#
_symmetry.space_group_name_H-M   'P 1'
#
loop_
_entity.id
_entity.type
_entity.pdbx_description
1 polymer ?
#
loop_
_entity_poly.entity_id
_entity_poly.type
_entity_poly.pdbx_seq_one_letter_code
_entity_poly.pdbx_strand_id
1 'polypeptide(L)'
;MDHHPTDTLLPLLELRCSADEIRLPGELTSSSPHENAPGAVVNTYAVDGGRLLLTLWRGRLHEVTYQTPAESGEDAARRNDRLFAHYGQGEGWNEILDNGFGKTYRGAGQRRYALWSYVMDFMTFGTMEFHQVKW
;
A
#
# COMPACT_ATOMS: atom_id res chain seq x y z
N MET A 1 6.74 -19.77 28.86
CA MET A 1 7.42 -18.53 28.41
C MET A 1 7.24 -18.50 26.92
N ASP A 2 6.09 -17.98 26.49
CA ASP A 2 5.71 -17.98 25.08
C ASP A 2 6.22 -16.67 24.49
N HIS A 3 7.40 -16.73 23.89
CA HIS A 3 7.86 -15.69 23.00
C HIS A 3 7.03 -15.78 21.71
N HIS A 4 5.88 -15.13 21.70
CA HIS A 4 5.31 -14.67 20.44
C HIS A 4 6.34 -13.73 19.82
N PRO A 5 6.89 -14.03 18.63
CA PRO A 5 7.72 -13.07 17.94
C PRO A 5 6.87 -11.83 17.75
N THR A 6 7.45 -10.70 18.20
CA THR A 6 6.92 -9.36 18.13
C THR A 6 6.01 -9.15 16.94
N ASP A 7 4.82 -8.65 17.23
CA ASP A 7 3.90 -7.97 16.34
C ASP A 7 4.69 -6.82 15.66
N THR A 8 5.49 -7.15 14.64
CA THR A 8 6.28 -6.18 13.90
C THR A 8 5.29 -5.39 13.08
N LEU A 9 4.78 -4.32 13.69
CA LEU A 9 3.71 -3.50 13.16
C LEU A 9 4.11 -2.99 11.78
N LEU A 10 3.57 -3.64 10.75
CA LEU A 10 3.62 -3.18 9.36
C LEU A 10 3.41 -1.65 9.33
N PRO A 11 4.31 -0.87 8.73
CA PRO A 11 4.24 0.58 8.83
C PRO A 11 3.04 1.10 8.03
N LEU A 12 2.26 1.94 8.68
CA LEU A 12 1.07 2.55 8.11
C LEU A 12 1.42 3.99 7.76
N LEU A 13 1.35 4.32 6.46
CA LEU A 13 1.67 5.65 5.96
C LEU A 13 0.41 6.41 5.59
N GLU A 14 0.44 7.72 5.75
CA GLU A 14 -0.64 8.60 5.32
C GLU A 14 -0.47 8.97 3.85
N LEU A 15 -1.50 8.74 3.04
CA LEU A 15 -1.52 9.24 1.67
C LEU A 15 -1.53 10.77 1.69
N ARG A 16 -0.82 11.38 0.75
CA ARG A 16 -0.59 12.81 0.55
C ARG A 16 0.30 13.49 1.60
N CYS A 17 0.90 12.75 2.53
CA CYS A 17 1.98 13.30 3.34
C CYS A 17 3.14 13.75 2.43
N SER A 18 3.91 14.70 2.93
CA SER A 18 5.09 15.19 2.23
C SER A 18 6.21 14.15 2.28
N ALA A 19 7.04 14.10 1.24
CA ALA A 19 8.13 13.11 1.16
C ALA A 19 9.11 13.20 2.34
N ASP A 20 9.32 14.41 2.87
CA ASP A 20 10.16 14.71 4.03
C ASP A 20 9.52 14.32 5.38
N GLU A 21 8.24 13.97 5.41
CA GLU A 21 7.53 13.45 6.60
C GLU A 21 7.60 11.92 6.69
N ILE A 22 7.97 11.24 5.60
CA ILE A 22 8.00 9.77 5.57
C ILE A 22 9.14 9.27 6.47
N ARG A 23 8.77 8.47 7.46
CA ARG A 23 9.70 7.75 8.34
C ARG A 23 9.34 6.27 8.26
N LEU A 24 10.26 5.46 7.76
CA LEU A 24 10.09 4.01 7.64
C LEU A 24 11.17 3.29 8.45
N PRO A 25 10.83 2.19 9.16
CA PRO A 25 11.80 1.37 9.88
C PRO A 25 12.64 0.47 8.97
N GLY A 26 12.83 0.83 7.69
CA GLY A 26 13.46 0.00 6.67
C GLY A 26 14.48 0.74 5.81
N GLU A 27 15.26 -0.02 5.04
CA GLU A 27 16.32 0.52 4.16
C GLU A 27 15.77 0.79 2.76
N LEU A 28 16.10 1.96 2.20
CA LEU A 28 15.83 2.27 0.80
C LEU A 28 16.75 1.42 -0.09
N THR A 29 16.17 0.48 -0.82
CA THR A 29 16.93 -0.45 -1.69
C THR A 29 16.95 -0.01 -3.15
N SER A 30 15.94 0.72 -3.61
CA SER A 30 15.94 1.32 -4.95
C SER A 30 15.08 2.57 -5.03
N SER A 31 15.41 3.44 -5.98
CA SER A 31 14.62 4.60 -6.36
C SER A 31 14.68 4.75 -7.87
N SER A 32 13.52 4.74 -8.53
CA SER A 32 13.44 4.82 -9.99
C SER A 32 12.24 5.65 -10.44
N PRO A 33 12.29 6.28 -11.63
CA PRO A 33 11.12 6.92 -12.21
C PRO A 33 9.94 5.94 -12.33
N HIS A 34 8.72 6.44 -12.12
CA HIS A 34 7.52 5.66 -12.40
C HIS A 34 7.32 5.51 -13.91
N GLU A 35 7.03 4.30 -14.37
CA GLU A 35 6.95 3.95 -15.80
C GLU A 35 5.95 4.81 -16.57
N ASN A 36 4.76 5.01 -16.01
CA ASN A 36 3.64 5.65 -16.71
C ASN A 36 3.33 7.08 -16.23
N ALA A 37 4.11 7.66 -15.31
CA ALA A 37 3.77 8.95 -14.69
C ALA A 37 5.00 9.88 -14.64
N PRO A 38 5.12 10.82 -15.59
CA PRO A 38 6.23 11.77 -15.62
C PRO A 38 6.37 12.55 -14.31
N GLY A 39 7.59 12.59 -13.79
CA GLY A 39 7.92 13.27 -12.53
C GLY A 39 7.48 12.52 -11.26
N ALA A 40 6.94 11.31 -11.38
CA ALA A 40 6.76 10.42 -10.24
C ALA A 40 7.98 9.50 -10.06
N VAL A 41 8.25 9.14 -8.81
CA VAL A 41 9.35 8.27 -8.40
C VAL A 41 8.78 7.15 -7.53
N VAL A 42 9.25 5.93 -7.76
CA VAL A 42 8.96 4.77 -6.93
C VAL A 42 10.18 4.48 -6.08
N ASN A 43 10.02 4.56 -4.78
CA ASN A 43 11.03 4.19 -3.79
C ASN A 43 10.68 2.81 -3.23
N THR A 44 11.61 1.86 -3.31
CA THR A 44 11.44 0.52 -2.74
C THR A 44 12.21 0.43 -1.44
N TYR A 45 11.52 0.07 -0.37
CA TYR A 45 12.10 -0.15 0.95
C TYR A 45 12.05 -1.63 1.30
N ALA A 46 13.17 -2.17 1.77
CA ALA A 46 13.18 -3.45 2.47
C ALA A 46 12.67 -3.21 3.89
N VAL A 47 11.65 -3.98 4.29
CA VAL A 47 11.06 -3.95 5.62
C VAL A 47 10.93 -5.37 6.15
N ASP A 48 10.74 -5.50 7.45
CA ASP A 48 10.44 -6.80 8.04
C ASP A 48 9.18 -7.39 7.38
N GLY A 49 9.28 -8.65 6.96
CA GLY A 49 8.21 -9.36 6.26
C GLY A 49 8.07 -9.05 4.76
N GLY A 50 8.93 -8.23 4.16
CA GLY A 50 8.98 -8.08 2.71
C GLY A 50 9.44 -6.71 2.21
N ARG A 51 8.63 -6.08 1.36
CA ARG A 51 8.95 -4.80 0.72
C ARG A 51 7.78 -3.85 0.70
N LEU A 52 8.11 -2.56 0.76
CA LEU A 52 7.16 -1.48 0.50
C LEU A 52 7.62 -0.70 -0.71
N LEU A 53 6.70 -0.44 -1.62
CA LEU A 53 6.93 0.48 -2.73
C LEU A 53 6.11 1.74 -2.45
N LEU A 54 6.80 2.88 -2.37
CA LEU A 54 6.20 4.19 -2.17
C LEU A 54 6.28 4.98 -3.47
N THR A 55 5.12 5.35 -4.02
CA THR A 55 5.07 6.22 -5.19
C THR A 55 4.90 7.67 -4.77
N LEU A 56 5.95 8.46 -4.99
CA LEU A 56 5.96 9.89 -4.77
C LEU A 56 5.66 10.63 -6.07
N TRP A 57 4.77 11.61 -6.02
CA TRP A 57 4.50 12.51 -7.14
C TRP A 57 4.27 13.92 -6.61
N ARG A 58 4.86 14.92 -7.27
CA ARG A 58 4.83 16.34 -6.82
C ARG A 58 5.21 16.52 -5.34
N GLY A 59 6.21 15.76 -4.88
CA GLY A 59 6.72 15.82 -3.51
C GLY A 59 5.83 15.16 -2.45
N ARG A 60 4.75 14.47 -2.84
CA ARG A 60 3.80 13.83 -1.90
C ARG A 60 3.64 12.35 -2.16
N LEU A 61 3.28 11.60 -1.12
CA LEU A 61 2.98 10.18 -1.22
C LEU A 61 1.62 9.95 -1.86
N HIS A 62 1.58 9.29 -3.01
CA HIS A 62 0.33 9.01 -3.71
C HIS A 62 -0.06 7.54 -3.70
N GLU A 63 0.90 6.62 -3.57
CA GLU A 63 0.63 5.18 -3.48
C GLU A 63 1.57 4.48 -2.51
N VAL A 64 1.04 3.46 -1.85
CA VAL A 64 1.78 2.51 -1.03
C VAL A 64 1.40 1.11 -1.49
N THR A 65 2.39 0.33 -1.90
CA THR A 65 2.21 -1.09 -2.22
C THR A 65 2.96 -1.93 -1.19
N TYR A 66 2.18 -2.74 -0.48
CA TYR A 66 2.63 -3.73 0.47
C TYR A 66 2.88 -5.04 -0.26
N GLN A 67 4.17 -5.38 -0.42
CA GLN A 67 4.63 -6.68 -0.91
C GLN A 67 5.19 -7.47 0.28
N THR A 68 4.30 -7.84 1.18
CA THR A 68 4.65 -8.49 2.46
C THR A 68 3.87 -9.80 2.58
N PRO A 69 4.34 -10.90 1.94
CA PRO A 69 3.63 -12.16 1.89
C PRO A 69 3.30 -12.68 3.29
N ALA A 70 2.08 -13.19 3.48
CA ALA A 70 1.66 -13.80 4.73
C ALA A 70 1.94 -15.32 4.72
N GLU A 71 2.22 -15.89 5.91
CA GLU A 71 2.45 -17.32 6.07
C GLU A 71 1.16 -18.15 5.94
N SER A 72 0.01 -17.53 6.21
CA SER A 72 -1.30 -18.16 6.15
C SER A 72 -2.37 -17.19 5.61
N GLY A 73 -3.50 -17.76 5.18
CA GLY A 73 -4.66 -16.97 4.76
C GLY A 73 -5.27 -16.14 5.89
N GLU A 74 -5.16 -16.60 7.14
CA GLU A 74 -5.62 -15.85 8.32
C GLU A 74 -4.73 -14.64 8.60
N ASP A 75 -3.41 -14.80 8.49
CA ASP A 75 -2.47 -13.69 8.62
C ASP A 75 -2.65 -12.66 7.50
N ALA A 76 -2.90 -13.13 6.27
CA ALA A 76 -3.21 -12.27 5.13
C ALA A 76 -4.50 -11.46 5.39
N ALA A 77 -5.55 -12.13 5.90
CA ALA A 77 -6.82 -11.48 6.23
C ALA A 77 -6.63 -10.42 7.32
N ARG A 78 -5.96 -10.76 8.43
CA ARG A 78 -5.68 -9.82 9.54
C ARG A 78 -4.87 -8.60 9.07
N ARG A 79 -3.85 -8.83 8.23
CA ARG A 79 -3.06 -7.75 7.62
C ARG A 79 -3.92 -6.87 6.72
N ASN A 80 -4.71 -7.47 5.84
CA ASN A 80 -5.54 -6.73 4.89
C ASN A 80 -6.63 -5.92 5.60
N ASP A 81 -7.28 -6.47 6.62
CA ASP A 81 -8.27 -5.77 7.45
C ASP A 81 -7.67 -4.53 8.10
N ARG A 82 -6.47 -4.65 8.68
CA ARG A 82 -5.74 -3.52 9.28
C ARG A 82 -5.42 -2.45 8.25
N LEU A 83 -4.98 -2.84 7.05
CA LEU A 83 -4.68 -1.91 5.96
C LEU A 83 -5.94 -1.20 5.46
N PHE A 84 -7.02 -1.93 5.21
CA PHE A 84 -8.30 -1.36 4.79
C PHE A 84 -8.87 -0.41 5.84
N ALA A 85 -8.79 -0.74 7.13
CA ALA A 85 -9.22 0.13 8.21
C ALA A 85 -8.42 1.46 8.21
N HIS A 86 -7.09 1.38 8.14
CA HIS A 86 -6.21 2.55 8.10
C HIS A 86 -6.51 3.47 6.91
N TYR A 87 -6.47 2.92 5.69
CA TYR A 87 -6.65 3.73 4.48
C TYR A 87 -8.11 4.12 4.22
N GLY A 88 -9.06 3.37 4.79
CA GLY A 88 -10.48 3.67 4.76
C GLY A 88 -10.85 4.88 5.61
N GLN A 89 -10.07 5.19 6.65
CA GLN A 89 -10.27 6.34 7.54
C GLN A 89 -11.74 6.48 8.04
N GLY A 90 -12.39 5.36 8.32
CA GLY A 90 -13.79 5.32 8.78
C GLY A 90 -14.86 5.44 7.70
N GLU A 91 -14.51 5.74 6.44
CA GLU A 91 -15.47 5.85 5.33
C GLU A 91 -15.81 4.50 4.68
N GLY A 92 -14.95 3.50 4.87
CA GLY A 92 -15.11 2.16 4.27
C GLY A 92 -14.73 2.10 2.79
N TRP A 93 -14.91 0.90 2.21
CA TRP A 93 -14.48 0.56 0.85
C TRP A 93 -15.60 -0.14 0.08
N ASN A 94 -15.76 0.23 -1.18
CA ASN A 94 -16.65 -0.43 -2.12
C ASN A 94 -15.82 -1.27 -3.09
N GLU A 95 -16.13 -2.55 -3.21
CA GLU A 95 -15.57 -3.41 -4.25
C GLU A 95 -16.12 -2.98 -5.62
N ILE A 96 -15.22 -2.82 -6.58
CA ILE A 96 -15.56 -2.38 -7.95
C ILE A 96 -15.44 -3.53 -8.94
N LEU A 97 -14.46 -4.40 -8.75
CA LEU A 97 -14.20 -5.54 -9.63
C LEU A 97 -13.49 -6.63 -8.84
N ASP A 98 -13.93 -7.88 -9.05
CA ASP A 98 -13.16 -9.08 -8.79
C ASP A 98 -12.98 -9.82 -10.13
N ASN A 99 -11.74 -10.06 -10.53
CA ASN A 99 -11.42 -10.76 -11.76
C ASN A 99 -10.92 -12.20 -11.55
N GLY A 100 -11.04 -12.73 -10.34
CA GLY A 100 -10.55 -14.06 -9.96
C GLY A 100 -9.05 -14.12 -9.62
N PHE A 101 -8.28 -13.07 -9.96
CA PHE A 101 -6.85 -12.94 -9.61
C PHE A 101 -6.59 -11.84 -8.59
N GLY A 102 -7.54 -10.92 -8.46
CA GLY A 102 -7.50 -9.82 -7.53
C GLY A 102 -8.76 -8.98 -7.55
N LYS A 103 -8.84 -8.10 -6.56
CA LYS A 103 -9.93 -7.16 -6.37
C LYS A 103 -9.47 -5.73 -6.50
N THR A 104 -10.37 -4.89 -7.00
CA THR A 104 -10.21 -3.44 -7.00
C THR A 104 -11.29 -2.82 -6.15
N TYR A 105 -10.91 -1.79 -5.40
CA TYR A 105 -11.81 -1.10 -4.49
C TYR A 105 -11.72 0.40 -4.68
N ARG A 106 -12.79 1.08 -4.31
CA ARG A 106 -12.85 2.53 -4.21
C ARG A 106 -13.30 2.94 -2.81
N GLY A 107 -12.61 3.91 -2.21
CA GLY A 107 -13.05 4.49 -0.95
C GLY A 107 -14.42 5.14 -1.12
N ALA A 108 -15.26 5.18 -0.08
CA ALA A 108 -16.62 5.72 -0.19
C ALA A 108 -16.64 7.18 -0.66
N GLY A 109 -15.69 8.01 -0.22
CA GLY A 109 -15.52 9.37 -0.74
C GLY A 109 -14.96 9.49 -2.17
N GLN A 110 -14.75 8.38 -2.89
CA GLN A 110 -14.21 8.33 -4.27
C GLN A 110 -12.83 8.99 -4.45
N ARG A 111 -12.10 9.24 -3.35
CA ARG A 111 -10.78 9.91 -3.37
C ARG A 111 -9.59 8.95 -3.34
N ARG A 112 -9.84 7.69 -3.01
CA ARG A 112 -8.83 6.63 -2.88
C ARG A 112 -9.26 5.38 -3.61
N TYR A 113 -8.27 4.58 -3.96
CA TYR A 113 -8.46 3.27 -4.52
C TYR A 113 -7.59 2.26 -3.76
N ALA A 114 -8.00 1.00 -3.81
CA ALA A 114 -7.16 -0.11 -3.40
C ALA A 114 -7.15 -1.20 -4.47
N LEU A 115 -6.05 -1.92 -4.56
CA LEU A 115 -5.89 -3.11 -5.39
C LEU A 115 -5.36 -4.22 -4.48
N TRP A 116 -6.00 -5.39 -4.55
CA TRP A 116 -5.52 -6.59 -3.89
C TRP A 116 -5.26 -7.66 -4.94
N SER A 117 -4.05 -8.19 -5.00
CA SER A 117 -3.75 -9.40 -5.79
C SER A 117 -3.71 -10.62 -4.89
N TYR A 118 -4.53 -11.63 -5.18
CA TYR A 118 -4.52 -12.91 -4.46
C TYR A 118 -3.27 -13.71 -4.80
N VAL A 119 -2.90 -13.71 -6.09
CA VAL A 119 -1.81 -14.53 -6.62
C VAL A 119 -0.45 -14.06 -6.09
N MET A 120 -0.26 -12.75 -6.05
CA MET A 120 1.01 -12.15 -5.59
C MET A 120 1.01 -11.81 -4.10
N ASP A 121 -0.16 -11.86 -3.45
CA ASP A 121 -0.38 -11.40 -2.08
C ASP A 121 0.06 -9.95 -1.84
N PHE A 122 -0.25 -9.07 -2.79
CA PHE A 122 0.10 -7.65 -2.73
C PHE A 122 -1.14 -6.78 -2.48
N MET A 123 -0.96 -5.75 -1.66
CA MET A 123 -1.96 -4.73 -1.38
C MET A 123 -1.45 -3.36 -1.79
N THR A 124 -2.14 -2.68 -2.70
CA THR A 124 -1.85 -1.30 -3.07
C THR A 124 -2.97 -0.39 -2.60
N PHE A 125 -2.61 0.73 -1.98
CA PHE A 125 -3.53 1.82 -1.69
C PHE A 125 -3.01 3.09 -2.36
N GLY A 126 -3.91 3.86 -2.97
CA GLY A 126 -3.50 5.08 -3.65
C GLY A 126 -4.58 6.12 -3.78
N THR A 127 -4.17 7.32 -4.17
CA THR A 127 -5.09 8.44 -4.43
C THR A 127 -5.68 8.36 -5.83
N MET A 128 -6.94 8.76 -5.98
CA MET A 128 -7.57 8.84 -7.31
C MET A 128 -6.94 9.91 -8.21
N GLU A 129 -6.45 10.99 -7.61
CA GLU A 129 -5.73 12.05 -8.32
C GLU A 129 -4.53 11.52 -9.11
N PHE A 130 -3.72 10.67 -8.50
CA PHE A 130 -2.58 10.06 -9.18
C PHE A 130 -2.98 8.88 -10.07
N HIS A 131 -4.01 8.12 -9.67
CA HIS A 131 -4.54 7.02 -10.48
C HIS A 131 -4.92 7.47 -11.90
N GLN A 132 -5.54 8.65 -12.05
CA GLN A 132 -5.92 9.26 -13.33
C GLN A 132 -4.74 9.72 -14.20
N VAL A 133 -3.53 9.79 -13.64
CA VAL A 133 -2.32 10.21 -14.36
C VAL A 133 -1.60 9.01 -14.96
N LYS A 134 -1.62 7.87 -14.28
CA LYS A 134 -0.87 6.66 -14.67
C LYS A 134 -1.71 5.61 -15.42
N TRP A 135 -3.00 5.84 -15.57
CA TRP A 135 -3.96 5.05 -16.34
C TRP A 135 -4.61 5.94 -17.39
#